data_AF-A0A813FI47-F1
#
_entry.id   AF-A0A813FI47-F1
#
_cell.length_a   1.000
_cell.length_b   1.000
_cell.length_c   1.000
_cell.angle_alpha   90.00
_cell.angle_beta   90.00
_cell.angle_gamma   90.00
#
_symmetry.space_group_name_H-M   'P 1'
#
loop_
_entity.id
_entity.type
_entity.pdbx_description
1 polymer ?
#
loop_
_entity_poly.entity_id
_entity_poly.type
_entity_poly.pdbx_seq_one_letter_code
_entity_poly.pdbx_strand_id
1 'polypeptide(L)'
;VNFKNVTLQVNFGSTTVPLPFKCHSVQQVPAADGVASPEQPKGVKFEVVFPVGVPDEGTFDWLDNFHEQKKGYAEISDRALAEWAEKSGMYRSKSTSWKNSNDKPDMSFGLPLMDDMSARKVLNAVVGTQPRNYVVMEVKGNLISEERKELMKRFQNPMFKTVAEVVIGEPPADFKAKQQKVLLAEKQLVADQEWMKRKADKEREKQARLRQKELEK
;
A
#
# COMPACT_ATOMS: atom_id res chain seq x y z
N VAL A 1 -16.11 -2.73 -0.25
CA VAL A 1 -16.85 -2.74 -1.54
C VAL A 1 -16.88 -1.30 -2.03
N ASN A 2 -16.09 -0.95 -3.05
CA ASN A 2 -16.05 0.40 -3.62
C ASN A 2 -16.33 0.30 -5.12
N PHE A 3 -17.44 0.90 -5.56
CA PHE A 3 -17.66 1.27 -6.96
C PHE A 3 -17.50 2.79 -7.06
N LYS A 4 -16.77 3.26 -8.08
CA LYS A 4 -16.46 4.69 -8.33
C LYS A 4 -17.71 5.57 -8.16
N ASN A 5 -17.57 6.66 -7.41
CA ASN A 5 -18.53 7.76 -7.28
C ASN A 5 -19.91 7.40 -6.71
N VAL A 6 -20.03 6.34 -5.90
CA VAL A 6 -21.28 6.01 -5.19
C VAL A 6 -21.02 5.97 -3.67
N THR A 7 -21.73 6.82 -2.92
CA THR A 7 -21.83 6.68 -1.47
C THR A 7 -22.83 5.57 -1.17
N LEU A 8 -22.34 4.38 -0.81
CA LEU A 8 -23.20 3.28 -0.39
C LEU A 8 -23.61 3.49 1.08
N GLN A 9 -24.75 4.13 1.31
CA GLN A 9 -25.35 4.15 2.64
C GLN A 9 -26.05 2.80 2.88
N VAL A 10 -25.36 1.90 3.57
CA VAL A 10 -25.92 0.58 3.90
C VAL A 10 -26.84 0.74 5.11
N ASN A 11 -28.15 0.79 4.86
CA ASN A 11 -29.14 0.75 5.92
C ASN A 11 -29.40 -0.71 6.28
N PHE A 12 -28.98 -1.13 7.48
CA PHE A 12 -29.26 -2.47 8.02
C PHE A 12 -30.64 -2.54 8.72
N GLY A 13 -31.40 -1.45 8.74
CA GLY A 13 -32.76 -1.37 9.29
C GLY A 13 -33.85 -1.53 8.23
N SER A 14 -35.11 -1.52 8.68
CA SER A 14 -36.28 -1.48 7.79
C SER A 14 -36.32 -0.17 6.98
N THR A 15 -36.83 -0.23 5.76
CA THR A 15 -37.00 0.95 4.90
C THR A 15 -37.89 1.99 5.58
N THR A 16 -37.40 3.22 5.74
CA THR A 16 -38.14 4.33 6.33
C THR A 16 -39.26 4.86 5.44
N VAL A 17 -39.18 4.57 4.13
CA VAL A 17 -40.20 4.89 3.13
C VAL A 17 -40.41 3.65 2.24
N PRO A 18 -41.66 3.27 1.92
CA PRO A 18 -41.92 2.14 1.02
C PRO A 18 -41.34 2.41 -0.38
N LEU A 19 -40.45 1.52 -0.83
CA LEU A 19 -39.82 1.58 -2.14
C LEU A 19 -40.67 0.83 -3.20
N PRO A 20 -40.62 1.24 -4.48
CA PRO A 20 -41.34 0.56 -5.56
C PRO A 20 -40.73 -0.81 -5.95
N PHE A 21 -39.68 -1.24 -5.26
CA PHE A 21 -39.01 -2.53 -5.43
C PHE A 21 -38.61 -3.09 -4.06
N LYS A 22 -38.43 -4.42 -3.99
CA LYS A 22 -37.95 -5.08 -2.77
C LYS A 22 -36.42 -5.00 -2.73
N CYS A 23 -35.89 -4.29 -1.74
CA CYS A 23 -34.47 -4.34 -1.39
C CYS A 23 -34.24 -5.49 -0.41
N HIS A 24 -33.56 -6.54 -0.86
CA HIS A 24 -33.11 -7.62 0.01
C HIS A 24 -31.90 -7.16 0.83
N SER A 25 -31.90 -7.45 2.13
CA SER A 25 -30.72 -7.21 2.97
C SER A 25 -29.62 -8.21 2.62
N VAL A 26 -28.37 -7.92 3.01
CA VAL A 26 -27.24 -8.85 2.83
C VAL A 26 -27.53 -10.24 3.44
N GLN A 27 -28.36 -10.31 4.49
CA GLN A 27 -28.78 -11.55 5.13
C GLN A 27 -29.71 -12.40 4.26
N GLN A 28 -30.34 -11.82 3.24
CA GLN A 28 -31.26 -12.47 2.31
C GLN A 28 -30.61 -12.76 0.95
N VAL A 29 -29.28 -12.58 0.83
CA VAL A 29 -28.54 -12.90 -0.39
C VAL A 29 -28.60 -14.40 -0.64
N PRO A 30 -29.01 -14.84 -1.85
CA PRO A 30 -29.01 -16.25 -2.22
C PRO A 30 -27.60 -16.85 -2.12
N ALA A 31 -27.50 -18.14 -1.75
CA ALA A 31 -26.21 -18.84 -1.68
C ALA A 31 -25.45 -18.89 -3.02
N ALA A 32 -26.15 -18.68 -4.15
CA ALA A 32 -25.52 -18.56 -5.47
C ALA A 32 -24.76 -17.24 -5.67
N ASP A 33 -25.18 -16.17 -4.99
CA ASP A 33 -24.67 -14.81 -5.18
C ASP A 33 -23.81 -14.33 -3.99
N GLY A 34 -23.75 -15.11 -2.91
CA GLY A 34 -23.01 -14.78 -1.69
C GLY A 34 -22.11 -15.91 -1.24
N VAL A 35 -20.85 -15.59 -0.92
CA VAL A 35 -19.93 -16.51 -0.25
C VAL A 35 -19.90 -16.16 1.22
N ALA A 36 -20.25 -17.12 2.09
CA ALA A 36 -20.08 -16.94 3.53
C ALA A 36 -18.59 -16.73 3.84
N SER A 37 -18.27 -15.73 4.65
CA SER A 37 -16.91 -15.60 5.18
C SER A 37 -16.56 -16.89 5.92
N PRO A 38 -15.38 -17.48 5.67
CA PRO A 38 -14.96 -18.67 6.37
C PRO A 38 -15.05 -18.45 7.89
N GLU A 39 -15.71 -19.37 8.60
CA GLU A 39 -15.76 -19.32 10.06
C GLU A 39 -14.34 -19.33 10.61
N GLN A 40 -14.07 -18.38 11.51
CA GLN A 40 -12.74 -18.28 12.08
C GLN A 40 -12.51 -19.45 13.04
N PRO A 41 -11.37 -20.16 12.94
CA PRO A 41 -11.07 -21.26 13.85
C PRO A 41 -11.01 -20.72 15.28
N LYS A 42 -11.87 -21.27 16.15
CA LYS A 42 -11.94 -20.87 17.56
C LYS A 42 -10.57 -21.09 18.22
N GLY A 43 -10.00 -20.02 18.78
CA GLY A 43 -8.74 -20.07 19.53
C GLY A 43 -7.48 -19.72 18.75
N VAL A 44 -7.55 -19.46 17.44
CA VAL A 44 -6.39 -18.96 16.70
C VAL A 44 -6.18 -17.48 16.98
N LYS A 45 -4.98 -17.12 17.47
CA LYS A 45 -4.58 -15.73 17.63
C LYS A 45 -4.09 -15.17 16.31
N PHE A 46 -4.50 -13.96 15.97
CA PHE A 46 -4.01 -13.21 14.83
C PHE A 46 -2.66 -12.59 15.14
N GLU A 47 -1.73 -12.66 14.19
CA GLU A 47 -0.39 -12.14 14.37
C GLU A 47 -0.32 -10.68 13.91
N VAL A 48 0.26 -9.83 14.75
CA VAL A 48 0.52 -8.41 14.44
C VAL A 48 2.03 -8.20 14.51
N VAL A 49 2.64 -8.07 13.34
CA VAL A 49 4.09 -7.91 13.19
C VAL A 49 4.46 -6.43 13.19
N PHE A 50 5.46 -6.08 13.98
CA PHE A 50 6.09 -4.76 14.03
C PHE A 50 7.54 -4.90 13.55
N PRO A 51 7.82 -4.62 12.26
CA PRO A 51 9.18 -4.70 11.73
C PRO A 51 10.05 -3.61 12.34
N VAL A 52 11.16 -3.99 12.95
CA VAL A 52 12.17 -3.11 13.53
C VAL A 52 13.37 -3.11 12.60
N GLY A 53 13.54 -2.03 11.85
CA GLY A 53 14.60 -1.86 10.87
C GLY A 53 15.17 -0.44 10.89
N VAL A 54 16.31 -0.26 10.22
CA VAL A 54 16.97 1.04 10.10
C VAL A 54 16.41 1.79 8.88
N PRO A 55 16.18 3.12 8.96
CA PRO A 55 15.80 3.93 7.81
C PRO A 55 16.76 3.75 6.64
N ASP A 56 16.22 3.67 5.42
CA ASP A 56 16.96 3.55 4.16
C ASP A 56 17.89 2.32 4.02
N GLU A 57 17.82 1.36 4.95
CA GLU A 57 18.60 0.11 4.93
C GLU A 57 17.77 -1.11 4.47
N GLY A 58 16.81 -0.89 3.55
CA GLY A 58 16.04 -1.97 2.93
C GLY A 58 14.88 -2.54 3.75
N THR A 59 14.39 -1.81 4.76
CA THR A 59 13.23 -2.25 5.57
C THR A 59 11.97 -2.45 4.71
N PHE A 60 11.74 -1.59 3.71
CA PHE A 60 10.61 -1.74 2.78
C PHE A 60 10.83 -2.87 1.78
N ASP A 61 12.06 -3.12 1.36
CA ASP A 61 12.39 -4.27 0.50
C ASP A 61 12.12 -5.60 1.22
N TRP A 62 12.41 -5.64 2.52
CA TRP A 62 12.03 -6.76 3.37
C TRP A 62 10.51 -6.90 3.46
N LEU A 63 9.77 -5.80 3.61
CA LEU A 63 8.31 -5.82 3.72
C LEU A 63 7.65 -6.33 2.42
N ASP A 64 8.15 -5.90 1.28
CA ASP A 64 7.66 -6.38 -0.01
C ASP A 64 7.94 -7.88 -0.18
N ASN A 65 9.13 -8.34 0.23
CA ASN A 65 9.44 -9.76 0.27
C ASN A 65 8.59 -10.54 1.28
N PHE A 66 8.27 -9.95 2.44
CA PHE A 66 7.37 -10.54 3.44
C PHE A 66 5.99 -10.78 2.86
N HIS A 67 5.43 -9.81 2.12
CA HIS A 67 4.13 -9.95 1.48
C HIS A 67 4.10 -11.03 0.38
N GLU A 68 5.21 -11.20 -0.35
CA GLU A 68 5.33 -12.29 -1.32
C GLU A 68 5.35 -13.67 -0.66
N GLN A 69 6.09 -13.82 0.46
CA GLN A 69 6.25 -15.09 1.16
C GLN A 69 5.02 -15.45 2.02
N LYS A 70 4.44 -14.45 2.70
CA LYS A 70 3.33 -14.63 3.65
C LYS A 70 2.05 -13.95 3.14
N LYS A 71 1.38 -14.63 2.22
CA LYS A 71 0.04 -14.22 1.76
C LYS A 71 -0.95 -14.26 2.92
N GLY A 72 -1.72 -13.19 3.12
CA GLY A 72 -2.77 -13.13 4.15
C GLY A 72 -2.55 -12.08 5.25
N TYR A 73 -1.39 -11.42 5.28
CA TYR A 73 -1.16 -10.26 6.13
C TYR A 73 -1.63 -8.97 5.45
N ALA A 74 -2.39 -8.15 6.16
CA ALA A 74 -2.72 -6.80 5.72
C ALA A 74 -1.68 -5.80 6.23
N GLU A 75 -1.21 -4.93 5.34
CA GLU A 75 -0.31 -3.84 5.69
C GLU A 75 -1.08 -2.68 6.33
N ILE A 76 -0.58 -2.18 7.46
CA ILE A 76 -1.02 -0.93 8.08
C ILE A 76 0.16 0.03 8.00
N SER A 77 0.10 0.95 7.04
CA SER A 77 1.13 1.95 6.80
C SER A 77 0.56 3.13 6.05
N ASP A 78 1.30 4.24 6.05
CA ASP A 78 0.91 5.43 5.31
C ASP A 78 1.02 5.17 3.78
N ARG A 79 1.97 4.32 3.32
CA ARG A 79 2.07 3.91 1.91
C ARG A 79 0.91 3.03 1.45
N ALA A 80 0.47 2.09 2.27
CA ALA A 80 -0.68 1.24 1.96
C ALA A 80 -1.97 2.06 1.89
N LEU A 81 -2.11 3.06 2.77
CA LEU A 81 -3.24 3.99 2.73
C LEU A 81 -3.24 4.86 1.47
N ALA A 82 -2.07 5.39 1.07
CA ALA A 82 -1.92 6.15 -0.17
C ALA A 82 -2.22 5.29 -1.40
N GLU A 83 -1.69 4.07 -1.46
CA GLU A 83 -1.93 3.13 -2.55
C GLU A 83 -3.41 2.74 -2.63
N TRP A 84 -4.07 2.53 -1.49
CA TRP A 84 -5.50 2.25 -1.44
C TRP A 84 -6.35 3.41 -1.98
N ALA A 85 -5.97 4.65 -1.66
CA ALA A 85 -6.63 5.84 -2.18
C ALA A 85 -6.46 5.96 -3.70
N GLU A 86 -5.23 5.76 -4.22
CA GLU A 86 -4.96 5.75 -5.67
C GLU A 86 -5.75 4.66 -6.40
N LYS A 87 -5.75 3.43 -5.87
CA LYS A 87 -6.56 2.32 -6.41
C LYS A 87 -8.06 2.58 -6.34
N SER A 88 -8.51 3.39 -5.38
CA SER A 88 -9.89 3.84 -5.27
C SER A 88 -10.24 4.96 -6.27
N GLY A 89 -9.30 5.37 -7.12
CA GLY A 89 -9.49 6.37 -8.16
C GLY A 89 -9.24 7.80 -7.68
N MET A 90 -8.69 7.99 -6.48
CA MET A 90 -8.25 9.31 -6.03
C MET A 90 -6.96 9.68 -6.76
N TYR A 91 -6.91 10.91 -7.28
CA TYR A 91 -5.72 11.43 -7.90
C TYR A 91 -4.85 12.11 -6.86
N ARG A 92 -3.58 11.70 -6.79
CA ARG A 92 -2.56 12.38 -6.00
C ARG A 92 -1.68 13.18 -6.94
N SER A 93 -1.58 14.48 -6.71
CA SER A 93 -0.53 15.27 -7.34
C SER A 93 0.82 14.80 -6.81
N LYS A 94 1.67 14.24 -7.66
CA LYS A 94 3.03 13.84 -7.25
C LYS A 94 3.84 15.09 -6.95
N SER A 95 3.90 15.46 -5.68
CA SER A 95 4.71 16.57 -5.19
C SER A 95 6.18 16.14 -5.09
N THR A 96 7.09 16.97 -5.59
CA THR A 96 8.54 16.82 -5.40
C THR A 96 8.99 17.31 -4.01
N SER A 97 8.12 17.20 -3.01
CA SER A 97 8.41 17.64 -1.65
C SER A 97 9.53 16.78 -1.06
N TRP A 98 10.53 17.43 -0.49
CA TRP A 98 11.61 16.77 0.26
C TRP A 98 11.10 15.94 1.46
N LYS A 99 9.83 16.13 1.85
CA LYS A 99 9.17 15.40 2.94
C LYS A 99 8.54 14.07 2.49
N ASN A 100 8.56 13.75 1.21
CA ASN A 100 7.96 12.52 0.68
C ASN A 100 8.90 11.32 0.85
N SER A 101 8.47 10.28 1.54
CA SER A 101 9.22 9.02 1.71
C SER A 101 8.31 7.80 1.66
N ASN A 102 8.88 6.59 1.61
CA ASN A 102 8.08 5.35 1.69
C ASN A 102 7.39 5.18 3.06
N ASP A 103 7.96 5.75 4.13
CA ASP A 103 7.39 5.69 5.48
C ASP A 103 6.32 6.76 5.73
N LYS A 104 6.51 7.94 5.11
CA LYS A 104 5.62 9.10 5.18
C LYS A 104 5.42 9.65 3.76
N PRO A 105 4.63 8.96 2.93
CA PRO A 105 4.31 9.47 1.60
C PRO A 105 3.47 10.73 1.72
N ASP A 106 3.57 11.60 0.72
CA ASP A 106 2.68 12.73 0.60
C ASP A 106 1.22 12.25 0.44
N MET A 107 0.33 12.84 1.25
CA MET A 107 -1.10 12.53 1.32
C MET A 107 -1.95 13.64 0.71
N SER A 108 -1.36 14.54 -0.08
CA SER A 108 -2.04 15.64 -0.78
C SER A 108 -2.93 15.15 -1.93
N PHE A 109 -4.06 14.53 -1.58
CA PHE A 109 -5.10 14.11 -2.51
C PHE A 109 -6.12 15.23 -2.80
N GLY A 110 -6.01 16.37 -2.11
CA GLY A 110 -6.97 17.47 -2.19
C GLY A 110 -8.29 17.15 -1.47
N LEU A 111 -8.25 16.15 -0.59
CA LEU A 111 -9.38 15.71 0.21
C LEU A 111 -9.04 15.96 1.67
N PRO A 112 -9.83 16.78 2.40
CA PRO A 112 -9.51 17.14 3.77
C PRO A 112 -9.18 15.94 4.67
N LEU A 113 -9.97 14.86 4.56
CA LEU A 113 -9.79 13.63 5.37
C LEU A 113 -8.51 12.85 5.08
N MET A 114 -7.94 13.01 3.89
CA MET A 114 -6.66 12.37 3.51
C MET A 114 -5.50 13.29 3.88
N ASP A 115 -5.61 14.57 3.52
CA ASP A 115 -4.56 15.59 3.66
C ASP A 115 -4.26 15.89 5.14
N ASP A 116 -5.24 15.81 6.03
CA ASP A 116 -5.10 16.05 7.49
C ASP A 116 -4.81 14.78 8.32
N MET A 117 -4.59 13.64 7.65
CA MET A 117 -4.38 12.33 8.26
C MET A 117 -5.56 11.80 9.09
N SER A 118 -6.78 12.33 8.94
CA SER A 118 -7.97 11.82 9.61
C SER A 118 -8.31 10.39 9.18
N ALA A 119 -8.12 10.05 7.91
CA ALA A 119 -8.28 8.68 7.41
C ALA A 119 -7.36 7.68 8.14
N ARG A 120 -6.11 8.08 8.42
CA ARG A 120 -5.17 7.29 9.23
C ARG A 120 -5.67 7.12 10.67
N LYS A 121 -6.23 8.16 11.28
CA LYS A 121 -6.82 8.08 12.63
C LYS A 121 -7.98 7.09 12.69
N VAL A 122 -8.89 7.15 11.69
CA VAL A 122 -10.02 6.22 11.59
C VAL A 122 -9.53 4.79 11.40
N LEU A 123 -8.57 4.57 10.49
CA LEU A 123 -7.96 3.25 10.28
C LEU A 123 -7.38 2.70 11.60
N ASN A 124 -6.59 3.50 12.31
CA ASN A 124 -5.99 3.11 13.58
C ASN A 124 -7.02 2.82 14.69
N ALA A 125 -8.18 3.48 14.67
CA ALA A 125 -9.24 3.23 15.64
C ALA A 125 -9.97 1.90 15.41
N VAL A 126 -10.09 1.46 14.16
CA VAL A 126 -10.86 0.26 13.79
C VAL A 126 -9.98 -0.98 13.70
N VAL A 127 -8.69 -0.85 13.41
CA VAL A 127 -7.84 -2.00 13.08
C VAL A 127 -7.71 -3.02 14.22
N GLY A 128 -7.68 -2.56 15.48
CA GLY A 128 -7.65 -3.43 16.66
C GLY A 128 -8.96 -4.17 16.96
N THR A 129 -10.01 -3.98 16.16
CA THR A 129 -11.30 -4.68 16.28
C THR A 129 -11.47 -5.78 15.24
N GLN A 130 -10.63 -5.79 14.21
CA GLN A 130 -10.79 -6.67 13.06
C GLN A 130 -9.91 -7.92 13.19
N PRO A 131 -10.48 -9.13 13.13
CA PRO A 131 -9.73 -10.38 13.27
C PRO A 131 -8.94 -10.72 12.00
N ARG A 132 -7.75 -10.14 11.87
CA ARG A 132 -6.86 -10.31 10.73
C ARG A 132 -5.39 -10.25 11.17
N ASN A 133 -4.53 -10.94 10.40
CA ASN A 133 -3.09 -10.79 10.54
C ASN A 133 -2.62 -9.45 9.95
N TYR A 134 -1.76 -8.75 10.67
CA TYR A 134 -1.31 -7.41 10.30
C TYR A 134 0.21 -7.30 10.28
N VAL A 135 0.72 -6.45 9.40
CA VAL A 135 2.06 -5.88 9.51
C VAL A 135 1.89 -4.38 9.72
N VAL A 136 2.29 -3.89 10.88
CA VAL A 136 2.28 -2.46 11.20
C VAL A 136 3.62 -1.89 10.77
N MET A 137 3.64 -1.26 9.61
CA MET A 137 4.86 -0.69 9.05
C MET A 137 4.96 0.80 9.36
N GLU A 138 5.86 1.13 10.29
CA GLU A 138 6.30 2.49 10.57
C GLU A 138 7.77 2.43 11.02
N VAL A 139 8.72 2.89 10.20
CA VAL A 139 10.16 2.69 10.44
C VAL A 139 10.58 3.33 11.75
N LYS A 140 10.33 4.63 11.92
CA LYS A 140 10.72 5.37 13.13
C LYS A 140 9.97 4.85 14.35
N GLY A 141 8.65 4.70 14.23
CA GLY A 141 7.76 4.29 15.30
C GLY A 141 8.08 2.88 15.82
N ASN A 142 8.49 1.97 14.93
CA ASN A 142 8.91 0.64 15.33
C ASN A 142 10.36 0.59 15.82
N LEU A 143 11.23 1.52 15.45
CA LEU A 143 12.61 1.56 15.93
C LEU A 143 12.68 2.05 17.39
N ILE A 144 11.95 3.13 17.71
CA ILE A 144 11.92 3.73 19.04
C ILE A 144 11.06 2.89 19.98
N SER A 145 11.61 2.48 21.13
CA SER A 145 10.96 1.57 22.09
C SER A 145 9.64 2.12 22.63
N GLU A 146 9.62 3.41 22.96
CA GLU A 146 8.47 4.14 23.51
C GLU A 146 7.36 4.27 22.47
N GLU A 147 7.70 4.69 21.25
CA GLU A 147 6.73 4.81 20.15
C GLU A 147 6.14 3.44 19.78
N ARG A 148 6.96 2.39 19.74
CA ARG A 148 6.50 1.01 19.45
C ARG A 148 5.52 0.51 20.51
N LYS A 149 5.80 0.77 21.80
CA LYS A 149 4.88 0.43 22.89
C LYS A 149 3.53 1.14 22.73
N GLU A 150 3.53 2.39 22.26
CA GLU A 150 2.30 3.13 21.98
C GLU A 150 1.51 2.51 20.83
N LEU A 151 2.18 2.09 19.75
CA LEU A 151 1.53 1.40 18.64
C LEU A 151 0.90 0.06 19.09
N MET A 152 1.58 -0.68 19.96
CA MET A 152 1.10 -1.97 20.48
C MET A 152 -0.17 -1.86 21.35
N LYS A 153 -0.43 -0.70 21.99
CA LYS A 153 -1.62 -0.51 22.83
C LYS A 153 -2.93 -0.74 22.07
N ARG A 154 -2.93 -0.54 20.74
CA ARG A 154 -4.10 -0.74 19.87
C ARG A 154 -4.47 -2.22 19.72
N PHE A 155 -3.53 -3.13 20.00
CA PHE A 155 -3.68 -4.57 19.79
C PHE A 155 -3.69 -5.36 21.12
N GLN A 156 -4.22 -4.77 22.19
CA GLN A 156 -4.31 -5.41 23.51
C GLN A 156 -5.38 -6.51 23.60
N ASN A 157 -6.26 -6.63 22.60
CA ASN A 157 -7.28 -7.68 22.59
C ASN A 157 -6.60 -9.07 22.59
N PRO A 158 -7.01 -10.02 23.46
CA PRO A 158 -6.45 -11.37 23.53
C PRO A 158 -6.44 -12.17 22.23
N MET A 159 -7.26 -11.76 21.25
CA MET A 159 -7.25 -12.32 19.89
C MET A 159 -5.96 -12.05 19.13
N PHE A 160 -5.15 -11.06 19.52
CA PHE A 160 -3.91 -10.73 18.84
C PHE A 160 -2.68 -11.24 19.60
N LYS A 161 -1.66 -11.61 18.83
CA LYS A 161 -0.29 -11.84 19.27
C LYS A 161 0.59 -10.80 18.59
N THR A 162 1.12 -9.86 19.36
CA THR A 162 2.06 -8.86 18.86
C THR A 162 3.48 -9.44 18.80
N VAL A 163 4.16 -9.29 17.68
CA VAL A 163 5.53 -9.77 17.45
C VAL A 163 6.37 -8.61 16.94
N ALA A 164 7.50 -8.34 17.60
CA ALA A 164 8.51 -7.41 17.08
C ALA A 164 9.52 -8.23 16.27
N GLU A 165 9.56 -8.00 14.96
CA GLU A 165 10.45 -8.71 14.05
C GLU A 165 11.68 -7.82 13.81
N VAL A 166 12.87 -8.28 14.22
CA VAL A 166 14.09 -7.49 14.05
C VAL A 166 14.71 -7.79 12.70
N VAL A 167 14.73 -6.77 11.83
CA VAL A 167 15.21 -6.84 10.44
C VAL A 167 16.51 -6.05 10.31
N ILE A 168 17.48 -6.36 11.18
CA ILE A 168 18.78 -5.69 11.21
C ILE A 168 19.85 -6.76 11.18
N GLY A 169 20.84 -6.60 10.31
CA GLY A 169 21.98 -7.51 10.19
C GLY A 169 22.21 -7.96 8.76
N GLU A 170 23.00 -9.02 8.61
CA GLU A 170 23.32 -9.57 7.29
C GLU A 170 22.08 -10.26 6.69
N PRO A 171 21.59 -9.82 5.52
CA PRO A 171 20.40 -10.42 4.93
C PRO A 171 20.69 -11.84 4.40
N PRO A 172 19.68 -12.73 4.39
CA PRO A 172 19.82 -14.07 3.81
C PRO A 172 20.29 -14.05 2.35
N ALA A 173 21.02 -15.09 1.95
CA ALA A 173 21.59 -15.18 0.59
C ALA A 173 20.51 -15.06 -0.51
N ASP A 174 19.36 -15.70 -0.30
CA ASP A 174 18.24 -15.66 -1.24
C ASP A 174 17.65 -14.25 -1.39
N PHE A 175 17.57 -13.51 -0.28
CA PHE A 175 17.12 -12.11 -0.29
C PHE A 175 18.12 -11.24 -1.07
N LYS A 176 19.43 -11.37 -0.79
CA LYS A 176 20.48 -10.65 -1.52
C LYS A 176 20.42 -10.91 -3.03
N ALA A 177 20.31 -12.18 -3.42
CA ALA A 177 20.24 -12.57 -4.83
C ALA A 177 19.00 -11.97 -5.53
N LYS A 178 17.86 -11.95 -4.83
CA LYS A 178 16.63 -11.33 -5.34
C LYS A 178 16.79 -9.82 -5.50
N GLN A 179 17.31 -9.12 -4.48
CA GLN A 179 17.54 -7.67 -4.55
C GLN A 179 18.54 -7.29 -5.64
N GLN A 180 19.61 -8.05 -5.82
CA GLN A 180 20.56 -7.85 -6.92
C GLN A 180 19.89 -7.98 -8.29
N LYS A 181 18.94 -8.90 -8.47
CA LYS A 181 18.18 -9.03 -9.72
C LYS A 181 17.28 -7.81 -9.97
N VAL A 182 16.60 -7.30 -8.93
CA VAL A 182 15.77 -6.09 -9.03
C VAL A 182 16.62 -4.89 -9.41
N LEU A 183 17.71 -4.65 -8.68
CA LEU A 183 18.65 -3.56 -8.96
C LEU A 183 19.28 -3.66 -10.36
N LEU A 184 19.59 -4.88 -10.82
CA LEU A 184 20.11 -5.10 -12.17
C LEU A 184 19.07 -4.74 -13.23
N ALA A 185 17.81 -5.12 -13.04
CA ALA A 185 16.72 -4.81 -13.95
C ALA A 185 16.45 -3.29 -14.02
N GLU A 186 16.48 -2.59 -12.88
CA GLU A 186 16.34 -1.13 -12.83
C GLU A 186 17.48 -0.43 -13.58
N LYS A 187 18.73 -0.85 -13.33
CA LYS A 187 19.90 -0.30 -14.04
C LYS A 187 19.81 -0.54 -15.54
N GLN A 188 19.37 -1.73 -15.95
CA GLN A 188 19.18 -2.07 -17.35
C GLN A 188 18.11 -1.18 -17.99
N LEU A 189 16.97 -0.98 -17.32
CA LEU A 189 15.90 -0.10 -17.78
C LEU A 189 16.38 1.34 -17.98
N VAL A 190 17.16 1.88 -17.04
CA VAL A 190 17.74 3.23 -17.16
C VAL A 190 18.72 3.29 -18.35
N ALA A 191 19.61 2.32 -18.48
CA ALA A 191 20.56 2.24 -19.58
C ALA A 191 19.86 2.14 -20.95
N ASP A 192 18.80 1.33 -21.05
CA ASP A 192 18.01 1.17 -22.26
C ASP A 192 17.29 2.47 -22.62
N GLN A 193 16.71 3.17 -21.64
CA GLN A 193 16.08 4.48 -21.85
C GLN A 193 17.08 5.53 -22.33
N GLU A 194 18.27 5.59 -21.74
CA GLU A 194 19.33 6.49 -22.19
C GLU A 194 19.82 6.15 -23.61
N TRP A 195 19.99 4.87 -23.91
CA TRP A 195 20.37 4.41 -25.25
C TRP A 195 19.32 4.79 -26.29
N MET A 196 18.04 4.59 -25.98
CA MET A 196 16.92 4.97 -26.85
C MET A 196 16.85 6.49 -27.07
N LYS A 197 17.06 7.30 -26.03
CA LYS A 197 17.17 8.77 -26.17
C LYS A 197 18.31 9.16 -27.09
N ARG A 198 19.52 8.63 -26.86
CA ARG A 198 20.70 8.91 -27.70
C ARG A 198 20.49 8.49 -29.15
N LYS A 199 19.83 7.36 -29.39
CA LYS A 199 19.49 6.88 -30.74
C LYS A 199 18.49 7.82 -31.43
N ALA A 200 17.46 8.26 -30.71
CA ALA A 200 16.48 9.21 -31.22
C ALA A 200 17.09 10.58 -31.54
N ASP A 201 17.99 11.09 -30.68
CA ASP A 201 18.65 12.37 -30.90
C ASP A 201 19.58 12.32 -32.12
N LYS A 202 20.37 11.25 -32.28
CA LYS A 202 21.21 11.03 -33.48
C LYS A 202 20.39 10.97 -34.76
N GLU A 203 19.23 10.33 -34.74
CA GLU A 203 18.34 10.28 -35.91
C GLU A 203 17.74 11.66 -36.20
N ARG A 204 17.33 12.42 -35.18
CA ARG A 204 16.85 13.80 -35.37
C ARG A 204 17.93 14.70 -35.97
N GLU A 205 19.17 14.64 -35.49
CA GLU A 205 20.29 15.39 -36.05
C GLU A 205 20.56 15.02 -37.51
N LYS A 206 20.52 13.72 -37.84
CA LYS A 206 20.68 13.25 -39.22
C LYS A 206 19.58 13.78 -40.13
N GLN A 207 18.33 13.72 -39.69
CA GLN A 207 17.17 14.24 -40.43
C GLN A 207 17.24 15.77 -40.62
N ALA A 208 17.63 16.51 -39.58
CA ALA A 208 17.82 17.95 -39.66
C ALA A 208 18.91 18.33 -40.67
N ARG A 209 20.04 17.60 -40.67
CA ARG A 209 21.13 17.80 -41.62
C ARG A 209 20.73 17.47 -43.05
N LEU A 210 19.91 16.45 -43.27
CA LEU A 210 19.39 16.12 -44.60
C LEU A 210 18.47 17.23 -45.13
N ARG A 211 17.54 17.74 -44.30
CA ARG A 211 16.66 18.85 -44.68
C ARG A 211 17.43 20.13 -45.01
N GLN A 212 18.47 20.45 -44.25
CA GLN A 212 19.32 21.61 -44.57
C GLN A 212 19.99 21.46 -45.94
N LYS A 213 20.51 20.27 -46.26
CA LYS A 213 21.11 20.00 -47.58
C LYS A 213 20.11 20.04 -48.74
N GLU A 214 18.85 19.71 -48.49
CA GLU A 214 17.78 19.81 -49.50
C GLU A 214 17.33 21.25 -49.75
N LEU A 215 17.41 22.12 -48.74
CA LEU A 215 17.07 23.55 -48.86
C LEU A 215 18.18 24.39 -49.52
N GLU A 216 19.42 23.92 -49.52
CA GLU A 216 20.58 24.58 -50.16
C GLU A 216 20.74 24.22 -51.65
N LYS A 217 19.92 23.30 -52.18
CA LYS A 217 19.90 22.88 -53.59
C LYS A 217 18.78 23.58 -54.35
#